data_AF-D9X0G9-F1
#
_entry.id   AF-D9X0G9-F1
#
_cell.length_a   1.000
_cell.length_b   1.000
_cell.length_c   1.000
_cell.angle_alpha   90.00
_cell.angle_beta   90.00
_cell.angle_gamma   90.00
#
_symmetry.space_group_name_H-M   'P 1'
#
loop_
_entity.id
_entity.type
_entity.pdbx_description
1 polymer ?
#
loop_
_entity_poly.entity_id
_entity_poly.type
_entity_poly.pdbx_seq_one_letter_code
_entity_poly.pdbx_strand_id
1 'polypeptide(L)'
;MLWPAEEPSPHCEASHLHGDSGFRQSPADVRLTRRRLARLHRDPHGPEFTPEEEEIKERNAARLAERFDAGPPRPAECPVPLLPVAQLYLRDVPLLRPPGEADLLQVLWCPYDHEPDWKPATAVFWRSAASVGDVLATPPEPYEVNYPGYVPEPCLLAPEAITEYPNSLDRGPELRQVVGDWSRWQAAGVDVDGSYAEYPAEFYDGNLADAPGGKVGGWPPWGRTDPYRRYCAVCEAQMVPLLTIASFEWDGGERRGWAPYEDRAGAYAAGHRAGLSPAQPTKVEVGRADNMQLYVCPASPEHPHTDLIQ
;
A
#
# COMPACT_ATOMS: atom_id res chain seq x y z
N MET A 1 -10.47 -8.90 -9.08
CA MET A 1 -11.12 -8.59 -7.79
C MET A 1 -12.51 -9.20 -7.82
N LEU A 2 -13.01 -9.70 -6.69
CA LEU A 2 -14.34 -10.32 -6.53
C LEU A 2 -15.41 -9.22 -6.39
N TRP A 3 -15.71 -8.54 -7.49
CA TRP A 3 -16.73 -7.49 -7.57
C TRP A 3 -17.98 -8.02 -8.31
N PRO A 4 -19.20 -7.91 -7.74
CA PRO A 4 -20.42 -8.37 -8.40
C PRO A 4 -20.68 -7.62 -9.71
N ALA A 5 -21.14 -8.34 -10.74
CA ALA A 5 -21.48 -7.76 -12.04
C ALA A 5 -22.69 -6.80 -11.97
N GLU A 6 -23.64 -7.08 -11.06
CA GLU A 6 -24.86 -6.29 -10.87
C GLU A 6 -24.64 -5.02 -10.04
N GLU A 7 -23.48 -4.88 -9.37
CA GLU A 7 -23.16 -3.71 -8.58
C GLU A 7 -22.35 -2.69 -9.40
N PRO A 8 -22.74 -1.40 -9.39
CA PRO A 8 -21.94 -0.35 -10.00
C PRO A 8 -20.50 -0.37 -9.47
N SER A 9 -19.53 -0.20 -10.36
CA SER A 9 -18.13 -0.14 -9.95
C SER A 9 -17.89 1.09 -9.07
N PRO A 10 -17.09 0.97 -7.99
CA PRO A 10 -16.76 2.08 -7.13
C PRO A 10 -16.03 3.15 -7.91
N HIS A 11 -16.41 4.39 -7.66
CA HIS A 11 -15.79 5.53 -8.28
C HIS A 11 -15.60 6.66 -7.27
N CYS A 12 -14.67 7.56 -7.60
CA CYS A 12 -14.46 8.76 -6.85
C CYS A 12 -15.44 9.85 -7.30
N GLU A 13 -16.14 10.43 -6.33
CA GLU A 13 -17.08 11.55 -6.51
C GLU A 13 -16.38 12.92 -6.47
N ALA A 14 -15.08 12.97 -6.20
CA ALA A 14 -14.37 14.22 -6.10
C ALA A 14 -14.19 14.87 -7.47
N SER A 15 -14.22 16.20 -7.49
CA SER A 15 -13.87 16.97 -8.68
C SER A 15 -12.36 16.84 -8.97
N HIS A 16 -12.01 15.92 -9.84
CA HIS A 16 -10.66 15.86 -10.40
C HIS A 16 -10.54 16.94 -11.46
N LEU A 17 -9.90 18.05 -11.12
CA LEU A 17 -9.50 19.02 -12.14
C LEU A 17 -8.50 18.31 -13.06
N HIS A 18 -8.97 17.89 -14.24
CA HIS A 18 -8.18 17.30 -15.30
C HIS A 18 -7.17 18.28 -15.92
N GLY A 19 -6.68 19.28 -15.18
CA GLY A 19 -5.55 20.12 -15.60
C GLY A 19 -4.31 19.25 -15.69
N ASP A 20 -3.75 19.11 -16.89
CA ASP A 20 -2.61 18.25 -17.15
C ASP A 20 -1.38 18.75 -16.37
N SER A 21 -0.90 17.96 -15.42
CA SER A 21 0.33 18.24 -14.68
C SER A 21 1.58 17.86 -15.48
N GLY A 22 1.43 17.22 -16.66
CA GLY A 22 2.51 16.68 -17.48
C GLY A 22 3.08 15.35 -16.98
N PHE A 23 2.58 14.85 -15.84
CA PHE A 23 3.06 13.61 -15.20
C PHE A 23 2.05 12.45 -15.26
N ARG A 24 0.88 12.70 -15.87
CA ARG A 24 -0.21 11.71 -15.92
C ARG A 24 0.05 10.65 -16.97
N GLN A 25 -0.23 9.40 -16.63
CA GLN A 25 -0.10 8.25 -17.52
C GLN A 25 -1.31 7.35 -17.39
N SER A 26 -1.65 6.60 -18.44
CA SER A 26 -2.69 5.58 -18.32
C SER A 26 -2.21 4.39 -17.49
N PRO A 27 -3.08 3.68 -16.75
CA PRO A 27 -2.70 2.43 -16.08
C PRO A 27 -2.08 1.41 -17.04
N ALA A 28 -2.55 1.36 -18.30
CA ALA A 28 -2.02 0.50 -19.33
C ALA A 28 -0.56 0.84 -19.68
N ASP A 29 -0.21 2.13 -19.76
CA ASP A 29 1.16 2.57 -20.01
C ASP A 29 2.07 2.26 -18.83
N VAL A 30 1.60 2.46 -17.59
CA VAL A 30 2.36 2.10 -16.38
C VAL A 30 2.71 0.62 -16.38
N ARG A 31 1.73 -0.25 -16.67
CA ARG A 31 1.95 -1.70 -16.76
C ARG A 31 2.87 -2.08 -17.93
N LEU A 32 2.73 -1.43 -19.08
CA LEU A 32 3.61 -1.63 -20.23
C LEU A 32 5.07 -1.27 -19.89
N THR A 33 5.30 -0.13 -19.24
CA THR A 33 6.62 0.28 -18.76
C THR A 33 7.21 -0.76 -17.82
N ARG A 34 6.43 -1.26 -16.84
CA ARG A 34 6.88 -2.31 -15.92
C ARG A 34 7.25 -3.61 -16.65
N ARG A 35 6.40 -4.07 -17.58
CA ARG A 35 6.66 -5.28 -18.40
C ARG A 35 7.96 -5.13 -19.21
N ARG A 36 8.13 -4.00 -19.89
CA ARG A 36 9.32 -3.67 -20.67
C ARG A 36 10.58 -3.68 -19.79
N LEU A 37 10.54 -3.00 -18.64
CA LEU A 37 11.66 -2.96 -17.70
C LEU A 37 12.01 -4.35 -17.15
N ALA A 38 11.01 -5.17 -16.79
CA ALA A 38 11.21 -6.53 -16.33
C ALA A 38 11.81 -7.43 -17.43
N ARG A 39 11.43 -7.24 -18.70
CA ARG A 39 12.05 -7.95 -19.83
C ARG A 39 13.50 -7.52 -20.02
N LEU A 40 13.76 -6.23 -20.20
CA LEU A 40 15.11 -5.67 -20.39
C LEU A 40 16.03 -6.02 -19.21
N HIS A 41 15.48 -6.27 -18.04
CA HIS A 41 16.26 -6.81 -16.93
C HIS A 41 16.77 -8.23 -17.19
N ARG A 42 15.90 -9.13 -17.68
CA ARG A 42 16.27 -10.52 -18.01
C ARG A 42 17.17 -10.60 -19.25
N ASP A 43 16.99 -9.69 -20.20
CA ASP A 43 17.79 -9.57 -21.41
C ASP A 43 18.20 -8.11 -21.66
N PRO A 44 19.32 -7.65 -21.06
CA PRO A 44 19.79 -6.27 -21.18
C PRO A 44 20.19 -5.84 -22.59
N HIS A 45 20.44 -6.79 -23.48
CA HIS A 45 20.80 -6.54 -24.87
C HIS A 45 19.63 -6.74 -25.82
N GLY A 46 18.45 -7.04 -25.28
CA GLY A 46 17.21 -7.18 -26.04
C GLY A 46 16.74 -5.84 -26.63
N PRO A 47 15.72 -5.88 -27.52
CA PRO A 47 15.20 -4.68 -28.15
C PRO A 47 14.50 -3.77 -27.12
N GLU A 48 14.53 -2.46 -27.40
CA GLU A 48 13.91 -1.46 -26.53
C GLU A 48 12.41 -1.72 -26.37
N PHE A 49 11.72 -2.04 -27.46
CA PHE A 49 10.35 -2.53 -27.48
C PHE A 49 10.30 -3.80 -28.34
N THR A 50 9.47 -4.78 -27.94
CA THR A 50 9.10 -5.89 -28.84
C THR A 50 7.95 -5.45 -29.75
N PRO A 51 7.74 -6.11 -30.91
CA PRO A 51 6.60 -5.80 -31.77
C PRO A 51 5.26 -5.79 -31.04
N GLU A 52 5.04 -6.73 -30.10
CA GLU A 52 3.85 -6.77 -29.25
C GLU A 52 3.72 -5.55 -28.33
N GLU A 53 4.83 -5.05 -27.79
CA GLU A 53 4.82 -3.88 -26.91
C GLU A 53 4.65 -2.58 -27.69
N GLU A 54 5.18 -2.52 -28.92
CA GLU A 54 4.91 -1.41 -29.84
C GLU A 54 3.43 -1.36 -30.20
N GLU A 55 2.80 -2.50 -30.50
CA GLU A 55 1.36 -2.56 -30.79
C GLU A 55 0.52 -2.09 -29.58
N ILE A 56 0.88 -2.51 -28.36
CA ILE A 56 0.20 -2.05 -27.14
C ILE A 56 0.39 -0.53 -26.96
N LYS A 57 1.61 -0.02 -27.17
CA LYS A 57 1.92 1.40 -27.08
C LYS A 57 1.11 2.22 -28.08
N GLU A 58 1.05 1.77 -29.34
CA GLU A 58 0.26 2.42 -30.39
C GLU A 58 -1.23 2.41 -30.07
N ARG A 59 -1.76 1.28 -29.57
CA ARG A 59 -3.16 1.16 -29.14
C ARG A 59 -3.48 2.11 -27.98
N ASN A 60 -2.60 2.21 -26.99
CA ASN A 60 -2.77 3.13 -25.86
C ASN A 60 -2.73 4.59 -26.33
N ALA A 61 -1.79 4.93 -27.22
CA ALA A 61 -1.68 6.26 -27.80
C ALA A 61 -2.92 6.63 -28.63
N ALA A 62 -3.47 5.70 -29.41
CA ALA A 62 -4.71 5.90 -30.16
C ALA A 62 -5.90 6.16 -29.22
N ARG A 63 -6.05 5.35 -28.17
CA ARG A 63 -7.11 5.54 -27.15
C ARG A 63 -7.00 6.91 -26.44
N LEU A 64 -5.78 7.35 -26.17
CA LEU A 64 -5.52 8.67 -25.58
C LEU A 64 -5.88 9.80 -26.57
N ALA A 65 -5.52 9.66 -27.85
CA ALA A 65 -5.85 10.63 -28.89
C ALA A 65 -7.37 10.77 -29.09
N GLU A 66 -8.11 9.66 -29.18
CA GLU A 66 -9.58 9.65 -29.26
C GLU A 66 -10.22 10.44 -28.10
N ARG A 67 -9.64 10.37 -26.89
CA ARG A 67 -10.10 11.13 -25.73
C ARG A 67 -9.82 12.63 -25.86
N PHE A 68 -8.63 13.01 -26.31
CA PHE A 68 -8.31 14.42 -26.54
C PHE A 68 -9.26 15.03 -27.58
N ASP A 69 -9.59 14.28 -28.63
CA ASP A 69 -10.55 14.69 -29.66
C ASP A 69 -11.98 14.80 -29.12
N ALA A 70 -12.39 13.96 -28.17
CA ALA A 70 -13.69 14.03 -27.51
C ALA A 70 -13.85 15.26 -26.57
N GLY A 71 -12.75 15.95 -26.24
CA GLY A 71 -12.72 17.07 -25.30
C GLY A 71 -12.75 16.63 -23.82
N PRO A 72 -12.45 17.54 -22.88
CA PRO A 72 -12.47 17.19 -21.46
C PRO A 72 -13.90 16.88 -21.02
N PRO A 73 -14.18 15.70 -20.45
CA PRO A 73 -15.48 15.45 -19.84
C PRO A 73 -15.68 16.43 -18.69
N ARG A 74 -16.92 16.87 -18.45
CA ARG A 74 -17.22 17.58 -17.22
C ARG A 74 -16.98 16.62 -16.05
N PRO A 75 -16.40 17.05 -14.91
CA PRO A 75 -16.16 16.16 -13.76
C PRO A 75 -17.41 15.41 -13.29
N ALA A 76 -18.58 16.03 -13.40
CA ALA A 76 -19.89 15.44 -13.07
C ALA A 76 -20.38 14.36 -14.07
N GLU A 77 -19.73 14.21 -15.23
CA GLU A 77 -20.14 13.33 -16.33
C GLU A 77 -19.17 12.15 -16.52
N CYS A 78 -18.07 12.06 -15.76
CA CYS A 78 -17.12 10.95 -15.85
C CYS A 78 -16.50 10.63 -14.48
N PRO A 79 -17.20 9.87 -13.63
CA PRO A 79 -16.67 9.50 -12.32
C PRO A 79 -15.41 8.64 -12.47
N VAL A 80 -14.38 8.91 -11.66
CA VAL A 80 -13.09 8.21 -11.76
C VAL A 80 -13.21 6.81 -11.14
N PRO A 81 -13.05 5.71 -11.89
CA PRO A 81 -13.05 4.37 -11.33
C PRO A 81 -11.94 4.19 -10.29
N LEU A 82 -12.27 3.60 -9.14
CA LEU A 82 -11.27 3.30 -8.12
C LEU A 82 -10.44 2.09 -8.53
N LEU A 83 -9.13 2.14 -8.25
CA LEU A 83 -8.22 1.01 -8.48
C LEU A 83 -8.24 0.05 -7.28
N PRO A 84 -8.29 -1.27 -7.51
CA PRO A 84 -8.19 -2.27 -6.46
C PRO A 84 -6.77 -2.32 -5.88
N VAL A 85 -6.64 -2.12 -4.57
CA VAL A 85 -5.36 -2.16 -3.84
C VAL A 85 -5.16 -3.49 -3.14
N ALA A 86 -6.16 -3.94 -2.41
CA ALA A 86 -6.10 -5.18 -1.65
C ALA A 86 -7.44 -5.91 -1.67
N GLN A 87 -7.36 -7.24 -1.68
CA GLN A 87 -8.49 -8.11 -1.42
C GLN A 87 -8.03 -9.21 -0.47
N LEU A 88 -8.57 -9.23 0.74
CA LEU A 88 -8.14 -10.12 1.82
C LEU A 88 -9.32 -10.98 2.28
N TYR A 89 -9.13 -12.30 2.26
CA TYR A 89 -10.11 -13.22 2.81
C TYR A 89 -9.82 -13.49 4.28
N LEU A 90 -10.86 -13.56 5.10
CA LEU A 90 -10.74 -13.85 6.53
C LEU A 90 -10.05 -15.20 6.80
N ARG A 91 -10.27 -16.20 5.94
CA ARG A 91 -9.62 -17.52 6.07
C ARG A 91 -8.10 -17.46 5.91
N ASP A 92 -7.60 -16.48 5.16
CA ASP A 92 -6.18 -16.31 4.86
C ASP A 92 -5.54 -15.31 5.86
N VAL A 93 -6.35 -14.41 6.45
CA VAL A 93 -5.91 -13.43 7.45
C VAL A 93 -6.84 -13.45 8.68
N PRO A 94 -6.67 -14.42 9.60
CA PRO A 94 -7.59 -14.63 10.73
C PRO A 94 -7.54 -13.51 11.79
N LEU A 95 -6.57 -12.60 11.71
CA LEU A 95 -6.49 -11.42 12.55
C LEU A 95 -7.45 -10.30 12.12
N LEU A 96 -8.02 -10.37 10.91
CA LEU A 96 -9.11 -9.48 10.52
C LEU A 96 -10.29 -9.60 11.49
N ARG A 97 -10.94 -8.47 11.74
CA ARG A 97 -12.14 -8.36 12.58
C ARG A 97 -13.27 -7.80 11.72
N PRO A 98 -13.91 -8.63 10.89
CA PRO A 98 -14.96 -8.16 10.01
C PRO A 98 -16.20 -7.73 10.79
N PRO A 99 -17.00 -6.82 10.24
CA PRO A 99 -18.35 -6.59 10.73
C PRO A 99 -19.30 -7.72 10.33
N GLY A 100 -20.16 -8.12 11.26
CA GLY A 100 -21.18 -9.14 11.02
C GLY A 100 -20.57 -10.46 10.53
N GLU A 101 -21.10 -11.00 9.43
CA GLU A 101 -20.69 -12.27 8.83
C GLU A 101 -19.81 -12.10 7.58
N ALA A 102 -19.24 -10.90 7.35
CA ALA A 102 -18.35 -10.68 6.22
C ALA A 102 -17.07 -11.52 6.35
N ASP A 103 -16.61 -12.11 5.24
CA ASP A 103 -15.40 -12.94 5.16
C ASP A 103 -14.40 -12.43 4.11
N LEU A 104 -14.68 -11.27 3.53
CA LEU A 104 -13.87 -10.63 2.50
C LEU A 104 -13.77 -9.12 2.73
N LEU A 105 -12.55 -8.62 2.83
CA LEU A 105 -12.20 -7.21 2.84
C LEU A 105 -11.67 -6.81 1.46
N GLN A 106 -12.19 -5.72 0.91
CA GLN A 106 -11.67 -5.09 -0.30
C GLN A 106 -11.34 -3.63 -0.04
N VAL A 107 -10.14 -3.23 -0.46
CA VAL A 107 -9.69 -1.85 -0.38
C VAL A 107 -9.41 -1.37 -1.79
N LEU A 108 -10.04 -0.27 -2.15
CA LEU A 108 -9.85 0.42 -3.41
C LEU A 108 -9.42 1.86 -3.11
N TRP A 109 -8.81 2.51 -4.09
CA TRP A 109 -8.44 3.92 -3.96
C TRP A 109 -8.58 4.72 -5.24
N CYS A 110 -8.66 6.03 -5.09
CA CYS A 110 -8.62 6.92 -6.23
C CYS A 110 -7.18 7.06 -6.72
N PRO A 111 -6.91 6.92 -8.03
CA PRO A 111 -5.56 7.08 -8.59
C PRO A 111 -5.08 8.53 -8.71
N TYR A 112 -5.78 9.47 -8.06
CA TYR A 112 -5.44 10.89 -8.03
C TYR A 112 -5.23 11.34 -6.58
N ASP A 113 -4.42 12.38 -6.42
CA ASP A 113 -4.22 13.01 -5.11
C ASP A 113 -5.41 13.87 -4.74
N HIS A 114 -5.74 13.85 -3.45
CA HIS A 114 -6.79 14.67 -2.87
C HIS A 114 -6.20 15.61 -1.81
N GLU A 115 -6.65 16.86 -1.85
CA GLU A 115 -6.44 17.82 -0.77
C GLU A 115 -7.14 17.36 0.53
N PRO A 116 -6.63 17.76 1.71
CA PRO A 116 -5.47 18.64 1.92
C PRO A 116 -4.11 17.93 1.93
N ASP A 117 -4.10 16.60 2.11
CA ASP A 117 -2.89 15.84 2.41
C ASP A 117 -2.15 15.32 1.15
N TRP A 118 -2.69 15.60 -0.04
CA TRP A 118 -2.14 15.18 -1.34
C TRP A 118 -1.90 13.66 -1.41
N LYS A 119 -2.95 12.91 -1.10
CA LYS A 119 -2.94 11.45 -1.00
C LYS A 119 -4.16 10.82 -1.70
N PRO A 120 -4.11 9.53 -2.09
CA PRO A 120 -5.26 8.88 -2.71
C PRO A 120 -6.39 8.72 -1.70
N ALA A 121 -7.63 9.03 -2.11
CA ALA A 121 -8.81 8.74 -1.31
C ALA A 121 -9.09 7.24 -1.33
N THR A 122 -9.36 6.64 -0.17
CA THR A 122 -9.55 5.19 -0.04
C THR A 122 -11.01 4.85 0.23
N ALA A 123 -11.43 3.67 -0.25
CA ALA A 123 -12.74 3.08 -0.02
C ALA A 123 -12.57 1.66 0.49
N VAL A 124 -13.29 1.33 1.57
CA VAL A 124 -13.23 0.04 2.27
C VAL A 124 -14.58 -0.65 2.14
N PHE A 125 -14.56 -1.90 1.67
CA PHE A 125 -15.76 -2.72 1.49
C PHE A 125 -15.61 -4.05 2.21
N TRP A 126 -16.56 -4.34 3.09
CA TRP A 126 -16.73 -5.65 3.71
C TRP A 126 -17.85 -6.40 3.02
N ARG A 127 -17.63 -7.67 2.70
CA ARG A 127 -18.64 -8.51 2.03
C ARG A 127 -18.51 -9.98 2.40
N SER A 128 -19.55 -10.73 2.05
CA SER A 128 -19.47 -12.19 1.97
C SER A 128 -18.99 -12.58 0.57
N ALA A 129 -17.92 -13.35 0.48
CA ALA A 129 -17.42 -13.87 -0.78
C ALA A 129 -18.45 -14.80 -1.44
N ALA A 130 -19.19 -15.57 -0.63
CA ALA A 130 -20.20 -16.50 -1.12
C ALA A 130 -21.45 -15.80 -1.68
N SER A 131 -21.71 -14.53 -1.32
CA SER A 131 -22.81 -13.77 -1.89
C SER A 131 -22.49 -13.19 -3.27
N VAL A 132 -21.21 -13.21 -3.70
CA VAL A 132 -20.82 -12.78 -5.04
C VAL A 132 -21.07 -13.91 -6.02
N GLY A 133 -22.14 -13.79 -6.82
CA GLY A 133 -22.44 -14.68 -7.94
C GLY A 133 -21.57 -14.37 -9.14
N ASP A 134 -22.13 -13.69 -10.13
CA ASP A 134 -21.38 -13.28 -11.32
C ASP A 134 -20.39 -12.17 -11.00
N VAL A 135 -19.13 -12.37 -11.40
CA VAL A 135 -18.04 -11.41 -11.18
C VAL A 135 -17.91 -10.49 -12.39
N LEU A 136 -17.73 -9.20 -12.13
CA LEU A 136 -17.47 -8.19 -13.14
C LEU A 136 -16.21 -8.54 -13.95
N ALA A 137 -16.42 -8.97 -15.20
CA ALA A 137 -15.37 -9.50 -16.06
C ALA A 137 -14.37 -8.43 -16.53
N THR A 138 -14.84 -7.19 -16.69
CA THR A 138 -14.00 -6.07 -17.14
C THR A 138 -14.26 -4.87 -16.24
N PRO A 139 -13.55 -4.76 -15.10
CA PRO A 139 -13.62 -3.58 -14.27
C PRO A 139 -13.28 -2.33 -15.09
N PRO A 140 -14.04 -1.23 -14.92
CA PRO A 140 -13.68 0.02 -15.57
C PRO A 140 -12.33 0.49 -15.06
N GLU A 141 -11.46 0.90 -15.97
CA GLU A 141 -10.16 1.45 -15.60
C GLU A 141 -10.20 2.98 -15.66
N PRO A 142 -9.53 3.66 -14.72
CA PRO A 142 -9.31 5.09 -14.83
C PRO A 142 -8.48 5.39 -16.07
N TYR A 143 -8.76 6.53 -16.70
CA TYR A 143 -8.03 6.93 -17.90
C TYR A 143 -6.57 7.23 -17.61
N GLU A 144 -6.31 7.89 -16.47
CA GLU A 144 -5.00 8.35 -16.07
C GLU A 144 -4.82 8.15 -14.57
N VAL A 145 -3.56 8.18 -14.14
CA VAL A 145 -3.15 8.21 -12.74
C VAL A 145 -2.19 9.39 -12.53
N ASN A 146 -2.21 9.99 -11.33
CA ASN A 146 -1.25 11.05 -10.99
C ASN A 146 0.17 10.52 -10.80
N TYR A 147 0.29 9.28 -10.32
CA TYR A 147 1.57 8.66 -10.01
C TYR A 147 1.57 7.16 -10.36
N PRO A 148 2.62 6.62 -11.01
CA PRO A 148 2.72 5.19 -11.30
C PRO A 148 2.63 4.30 -10.05
N GLY A 149 3.03 4.80 -8.88
CA GLY A 149 2.89 4.11 -7.59
C GLY A 149 1.45 3.87 -7.15
N TYR A 150 0.45 4.55 -7.75
CA TYR A 150 -0.96 4.31 -7.47
C TYR A 150 -1.57 3.17 -8.28
N VAL A 151 -0.82 2.56 -9.19
CA VAL A 151 -1.24 1.38 -9.95
C VAL A 151 -0.63 0.13 -9.32
N PRO A 152 -1.39 -0.66 -8.56
CA PRO A 152 -0.85 -1.88 -7.96
C PRO A 152 -0.46 -2.89 -9.06
N GLU A 153 0.64 -3.59 -8.83
CA GLU A 153 1.00 -4.80 -9.58
C GLU A 153 0.17 -5.97 -9.04
N PRO A 154 -0.63 -6.65 -9.88
CA PRO A 154 -1.40 -7.80 -9.44
C PRO A 154 -0.47 -8.89 -8.92
N CYS A 155 -0.63 -9.23 -7.64
CA CYS A 155 0.16 -10.26 -6.97
C CYS A 155 -0.72 -11.08 -6.03
N LEU A 156 -0.25 -12.29 -5.70
CA LEU A 156 -0.82 -13.10 -4.63
C LEU A 156 -0.04 -12.80 -3.36
N LEU A 157 -0.77 -12.51 -2.29
CA LEU A 157 -0.16 -12.28 -0.98
C LEU A 157 0.06 -13.62 -0.25
N ALA A 158 1.18 -13.72 0.46
CA ALA A 158 1.51 -14.82 1.35
C ALA A 158 1.59 -14.26 2.79
N PRO A 159 0.45 -14.12 3.50
CA PRO A 159 0.44 -13.49 4.82
C PRO A 159 1.19 -14.35 5.86
N GLU A 160 2.01 -13.69 6.67
CA GLU A 160 2.68 -14.28 7.84
C GLU A 160 2.12 -13.69 9.13
N ALA A 161 1.97 -14.52 10.17
CA ALA A 161 1.55 -14.06 11.49
C ALA A 161 2.78 -13.61 12.31
N ILE A 162 2.96 -12.30 12.43
CA ILE A 162 4.07 -11.69 13.17
C ILE A 162 3.57 -11.12 14.51
N THR A 163 4.34 -11.34 15.57
CA THR A 163 4.12 -10.66 16.85
C THR A 163 4.84 -9.32 16.84
N GLU A 164 4.08 -8.24 16.90
CA GLU A 164 4.61 -6.88 16.94
C GLU A 164 4.48 -6.25 18.32
N TYR A 165 5.36 -5.29 18.58
CA TYR A 165 5.34 -4.44 19.75
C TYR A 165 5.23 -2.97 19.32
N PRO A 166 4.69 -2.08 20.16
CA PRO A 166 4.62 -0.67 19.83
C PRO A 166 6.01 -0.07 19.70
N ASN A 167 6.14 0.89 18.79
CA ASN A 167 7.28 1.79 18.75
C ASN A 167 7.56 2.41 20.13
N SER A 168 8.82 2.66 20.42
CA SER A 168 9.28 3.22 21.69
C SER A 168 8.59 4.54 22.04
N LEU A 169 8.20 5.35 21.05
CA LEU A 169 7.49 6.61 21.24
C LEU A 169 6.01 6.43 21.60
N ASP A 170 5.35 5.35 21.15
CA ASP A 170 3.90 5.13 21.32
C ASP A 170 3.56 4.62 22.74
N ARG A 171 4.57 4.21 23.51
CA ARG A 171 4.43 3.83 24.92
C ARG A 171 4.91 4.91 25.88
N GLY A 172 4.44 4.77 27.11
CA GLY A 172 4.80 5.64 28.22
C GLY A 172 6.31 5.66 28.52
N PRO A 173 6.76 6.59 29.38
CA PRO A 173 8.18 6.81 29.69
C PRO A 173 8.91 5.56 30.20
N GLU A 174 8.18 4.61 30.78
CA GLU A 174 8.70 3.33 31.25
C GLU A 174 9.28 2.48 30.12
N LEU A 175 8.56 2.29 28.99
CA LEU A 175 9.11 1.51 27.87
C LEU A 175 10.35 2.19 27.31
N ARG A 176 10.28 3.51 27.09
CA ARG A 176 11.41 4.31 26.59
C ARG A 176 12.65 4.16 27.47
N GLN A 177 12.48 4.17 28.79
CA GLN A 177 13.57 3.99 29.72
C GLN A 177 14.16 2.57 29.64
N VAL A 178 13.31 1.55 29.50
CA VAL A 178 13.75 0.15 29.40
C VAL A 178 14.52 -0.09 28.10
N VAL A 179 13.97 0.31 26.94
CA VAL A 179 14.61 0.07 25.64
C VAL A 179 15.81 0.98 25.39
N GLY A 180 15.84 2.16 26.01
CA GLY A 180 16.97 3.10 25.94
C GLY A 180 18.14 2.76 26.88
N ASP A 181 18.00 1.79 27.79
CA ASP A 181 19.06 1.41 28.72
C ASP A 181 19.98 0.34 28.11
N TRP A 182 21.11 0.77 27.55
CA TRP A 182 22.14 -0.09 26.96
C TRP A 182 22.60 -1.23 27.89
N SER A 183 22.70 -0.97 29.20
CA SER A 183 23.18 -1.96 30.15
C SER A 183 22.27 -3.19 30.22
N ARG A 184 20.97 -3.02 29.91
CA ARG A 184 20.01 -4.11 29.88
C ARG A 184 20.17 -4.99 28.65
N TRP A 185 20.49 -4.40 27.49
CA TRP A 185 20.83 -5.16 26.28
C TRP A 185 22.09 -6.00 26.50
N GLN A 186 23.11 -5.41 27.13
CA GLN A 186 24.33 -6.13 27.49
C GLN A 186 24.07 -7.25 28.51
N ALA A 187 23.29 -6.98 29.55
CA ALA A 187 22.94 -7.96 30.59
C ALA A 187 22.07 -9.10 30.06
N ALA A 188 21.22 -8.83 29.06
CA ALA A 188 20.42 -9.84 28.37
C ALA A 188 21.26 -10.78 27.49
N GLY A 189 22.54 -10.46 27.26
CA GLY A 189 23.44 -11.27 26.43
C GLY A 189 23.06 -11.24 24.94
N VAL A 190 22.34 -10.21 24.49
CA VAL A 190 22.00 -10.02 23.07
C VAL A 190 23.22 -9.42 22.38
N ASP A 191 23.67 -10.03 21.27
CA ASP A 191 24.76 -9.52 20.45
C ASP A 191 24.28 -8.34 19.60
N VAL A 192 23.98 -7.22 20.26
CA VAL A 192 23.61 -5.96 19.62
C VAL A 192 24.87 -5.23 19.21
N ASP A 193 24.91 -4.77 17.96
CA ASP A 193 26.01 -3.98 17.44
C ASP A 193 26.27 -2.75 18.33
N GLY A 194 27.54 -2.51 18.68
CA GLY A 194 27.94 -1.40 19.55
C GLY A 194 27.62 -0.01 19.01
N SER A 195 27.32 0.13 17.71
CA SER A 195 26.82 1.37 17.10
C SER A 195 25.50 1.85 17.71
N TYR A 196 24.68 0.95 18.27
CA TYR A 196 23.45 1.30 18.97
C TYR A 196 23.66 1.76 20.41
N ALA A 197 24.90 1.78 20.94
CA ALA A 197 25.13 2.14 22.35
C ALA A 197 24.72 3.60 22.68
N GLU A 198 24.82 4.51 21.70
CA GLU A 198 24.38 5.91 21.87
C GLU A 198 22.84 6.05 21.83
N TYR A 199 22.17 5.26 20.97
CA TYR A 199 20.71 5.25 20.81
C TYR A 199 20.14 3.83 20.79
N PRO A 200 20.08 3.12 21.95
CA PRO A 200 19.66 1.71 21.98
C PRO A 200 18.22 1.47 21.53
N ALA A 201 17.35 2.48 21.67
CA ALA A 201 15.97 2.43 21.22
C ALA A 201 15.84 2.23 19.71
N GLU A 202 16.80 2.70 18.90
CA GLU A 202 16.76 2.51 17.44
C GLU A 202 16.87 1.03 17.06
N PHE A 203 17.65 0.24 17.81
CA PHE A 203 17.73 -1.20 17.61
C PHE A 203 16.36 -1.85 17.83
N TYR A 204 15.69 -1.49 18.93
CA TYR A 204 14.34 -1.98 19.25
C TYR A 204 13.32 -1.56 18.17
N ASP A 205 13.24 -0.27 17.87
CA ASP A 205 12.27 0.27 16.91
C ASP A 205 12.48 -0.31 15.51
N GLY A 206 13.74 -0.51 15.09
CA GLY A 206 14.06 -1.04 13.77
C GLY A 206 13.95 -2.55 13.62
N ASN A 207 14.15 -3.34 14.69
CA ASN A 207 14.30 -4.80 14.57
C ASN A 207 13.30 -5.62 15.41
N LEU A 208 12.63 -5.01 16.40
CA LEU A 208 11.85 -5.74 17.39
C LEU A 208 10.46 -5.15 17.66
N ALA A 209 10.22 -3.88 17.32
CA ALA A 209 8.96 -3.20 17.59
C ALA A 209 7.87 -3.59 16.57
N ASP A 210 7.46 -2.66 15.73
CA ASP A 210 6.48 -2.88 14.68
C ASP A 210 7.19 -3.34 13.40
N ALA A 211 6.63 -4.32 12.70
CA ALA A 211 7.20 -4.83 11.47
C ALA A 211 6.99 -3.80 10.34
N PRO A 212 7.98 -3.59 9.46
CA PRO A 212 7.76 -2.81 8.25
C PRO A 212 6.79 -3.55 7.31
N GLY A 213 6.32 -2.87 6.28
CA GLY A 213 5.57 -3.51 5.20
C GLY A 213 4.05 -3.53 5.34
N GLY A 214 3.44 -4.25 4.39
CA GLY A 214 2.00 -4.40 4.30
C GLY A 214 1.48 -5.31 5.41
N LYS A 215 0.59 -4.79 6.26
CA LYS A 215 0.08 -5.55 7.42
C LYS A 215 -1.35 -5.23 7.78
N VAL A 216 -2.04 -6.22 8.33
CA VAL A 216 -3.40 -6.09 8.86
C VAL A 216 -3.36 -5.92 10.37
N GLY A 217 -4.02 -4.88 10.86
CA GLY A 217 -3.97 -4.52 12.28
C GLY A 217 -2.56 -4.14 12.70
N GLY A 218 -2.10 -4.73 13.81
CA GLY A 218 -0.76 -4.49 14.35
C GLY A 218 -0.59 -3.12 14.98
N TRP A 219 0.65 -2.66 15.05
CA TRP A 219 1.02 -1.35 15.54
C TRP A 219 1.31 -0.38 14.38
N PRO A 220 0.86 0.88 14.48
CA PRO A 220 1.21 1.91 13.51
C PRO A 220 2.73 2.09 13.39
N PRO A 221 3.32 2.05 12.18
CA PRO A 221 4.66 2.57 11.99
C PRO A 221 4.68 4.08 12.21
N TRP A 222 5.73 4.56 12.88
CA TRP A 222 5.97 5.99 13.13
C TRP A 222 7.33 6.36 12.53
N GLY A 223 7.31 7.19 11.49
CA GLY A 223 8.52 7.65 10.80
C GLY A 223 8.45 9.11 10.38
N ARG A 224 7.27 9.57 9.97
CA ARG A 224 7.04 10.98 9.57
C ARG A 224 6.56 11.89 10.67
N THR A 225 5.74 11.37 11.58
CA THR A 225 5.17 12.14 12.68
C THR A 225 5.30 11.37 13.98
N ASP A 226 5.25 12.10 15.08
CA ASP A 226 5.08 11.48 16.40
C ASP A 226 3.77 10.67 16.46
N PRO A 227 3.69 9.66 17.34
CA PRO A 227 2.50 8.87 17.55
C PRO A 227 1.25 9.71 17.78
N TYR A 228 0.27 9.53 16.89
CA TYR A 228 -0.96 10.31 16.91
C TYR A 228 -2.19 9.41 16.89
N ARG A 229 -2.93 9.39 18.01
CA ARG A 229 -4.17 8.61 18.12
C ARG A 229 -5.25 9.20 17.23
N ARG A 230 -5.91 8.33 16.47
CA ARG A 230 -7.06 8.68 15.64
C ARG A 230 -8.35 8.40 16.40
N TYR A 231 -9.32 9.29 16.28
CA TYR A 231 -10.63 9.17 16.91
C TYR A 231 -11.72 9.23 15.84
N CYS A 232 -12.78 8.45 16.04
CA CYS A 232 -13.91 8.40 15.13
C CYS A 232 -14.65 9.73 15.15
N ALA A 233 -14.91 10.32 13.98
CA ALA A 233 -15.63 11.58 13.86
C ALA A 233 -17.10 11.51 14.28
N VAL A 234 -17.67 10.31 14.44
CA VAL A 234 -19.09 10.10 14.78
C VAL A 234 -19.28 9.83 16.27
N CYS A 235 -18.49 8.93 16.86
CA CYS A 235 -18.68 8.48 18.25
C CYS A 235 -17.47 8.70 19.15
N GLU A 236 -16.43 9.38 18.65
CA GLU A 236 -15.21 9.76 19.40
C GLU A 236 -14.40 8.58 19.97
N ALA A 237 -14.77 7.34 19.66
CA ALA A 237 -14.00 6.16 20.05
C ALA A 237 -12.62 6.20 19.38
N GLN A 238 -11.58 5.84 20.14
CA GLN A 238 -10.25 5.66 19.58
C GLN A 238 -10.32 4.59 18.49
N MET A 239 -9.89 4.96 17.28
CA MET A 239 -9.88 4.08 16.13
C MET A 239 -8.72 3.10 16.21
N VAL A 240 -8.88 1.95 15.57
CA VAL A 240 -7.87 0.89 15.54
C VAL A 240 -7.32 0.74 14.12
N PRO A 241 -6.02 0.40 13.96
CA PRO A 241 -5.45 0.11 12.64
C PRO A 241 -6.19 -1.06 11.99
N LEU A 242 -6.54 -0.92 10.71
CA LEU A 242 -7.12 -1.96 9.87
C LEU A 242 -6.06 -2.55 8.94
N LEU A 243 -5.42 -1.70 8.15
CA LEU A 243 -4.50 -2.10 7.09
C LEU A 243 -3.42 -1.02 6.91
N THR A 244 -2.17 -1.44 6.90
CA THR A 244 -1.05 -0.64 6.41
C THR A 244 -0.79 -1.05 4.97
N ILE A 245 -0.88 -0.10 4.05
CA ILE A 245 -0.49 -0.23 2.65
C ILE A 245 0.90 0.39 2.54
N ALA A 246 1.92 -0.45 2.50
CA ALA A 246 3.30 0.00 2.49
C ALA A 246 3.85 0.19 1.07
N SER A 247 4.73 1.17 0.91
CA SER A 247 5.53 1.30 -0.32
C SER A 247 6.61 0.23 -0.42
N PHE A 248 7.10 -0.26 0.71
CA PHE A 248 8.12 -1.30 0.81
C PHE A 248 7.80 -2.27 1.96
N GLU A 249 7.97 -3.57 1.71
CA GLU A 249 7.71 -4.64 2.67
C GLU A 249 8.75 -4.71 3.79
N TRP A 250 9.98 -4.29 3.51
CA TRP A 250 11.06 -4.19 4.50
C TRP A 250 12.10 -3.17 4.01
N ASP A 251 12.97 -2.71 4.91
CA ASP A 251 14.10 -1.88 4.53
C ASP A 251 15.22 -2.76 3.94
N GLY A 252 15.68 -2.42 2.73
CA GLY A 252 16.81 -3.11 2.09
C GLY A 252 18.18 -2.73 2.70
N GLY A 253 18.18 -2.11 3.88
CA GLY A 253 19.34 -1.49 4.52
C GLY A 253 20.02 -2.39 5.56
N GLU A 254 20.50 -1.77 6.62
CA GLU A 254 21.28 -2.43 7.68
C GLU A 254 20.41 -3.33 8.58
N ARG A 255 19.09 -3.13 8.60
CA ARG A 255 18.15 -3.86 9.46
C ARG A 255 17.68 -5.14 8.77
N ARG A 256 18.50 -6.19 8.90
CA ARG A 256 18.29 -7.49 8.23
C ARG A 256 17.30 -8.42 8.95
N GLY A 257 16.43 -7.87 9.80
CA GLY A 257 15.51 -8.66 10.63
C GLY A 257 14.29 -9.18 9.87
N TRP A 258 13.75 -8.34 8.97
CA TRP A 258 12.36 -8.49 8.51
C TRP A 258 12.17 -9.14 7.13
N ALA A 259 13.24 -9.29 6.34
CA ALA A 259 13.09 -9.99 5.06
C ALA A 259 12.77 -11.48 5.30
N PRO A 260 11.74 -12.04 4.63
CA PRO A 260 11.40 -13.46 4.70
C PRO A 260 12.61 -14.35 4.42
N TYR A 261 12.72 -15.48 5.12
CA TYR A 261 13.90 -16.34 5.04
C TYR A 261 14.20 -16.81 3.61
N GLU A 262 13.16 -17.14 2.87
CA GLU A 262 13.19 -17.53 1.46
C GLU A 262 13.70 -16.41 0.53
N ASP A 263 13.48 -15.15 0.91
CA ASP A 263 13.80 -13.99 0.09
C ASP A 263 15.13 -13.33 0.47
N ARG A 264 15.75 -13.71 1.59
CA ARG A 264 16.99 -13.07 2.10
C ARG A 264 18.12 -12.96 1.08
N ALA A 265 18.32 -13.99 0.26
CA ALA A 265 19.36 -13.97 -0.77
C ALA A 265 19.12 -12.86 -1.81
N GLY A 266 17.85 -12.67 -2.19
CA GLY A 266 17.43 -11.57 -3.05
C GLY A 266 17.45 -10.24 -2.30
N ALA A 267 16.90 -10.19 -1.09
CA ALA A 267 16.77 -8.98 -0.27
C ALA A 267 18.12 -8.29 0.00
N TYR A 268 19.17 -9.07 0.29
CA TYR A 268 20.49 -8.58 0.69
C TYR A 268 21.54 -8.65 -0.43
N ALA A 269 21.10 -8.74 -1.69
CA ALA A 269 22.00 -8.59 -2.82
C ALA A 269 22.72 -7.22 -2.79
N ALA A 270 23.93 -7.14 -3.35
CA ALA A 270 24.78 -5.93 -3.32
C ALA A 270 24.15 -4.69 -3.97
N GLY A 271 23.06 -4.87 -4.72
CA GLY A 271 22.25 -3.79 -5.24
C GLY A 271 21.05 -4.34 -5.98
N HIS A 272 20.00 -3.54 -6.01
CA HIS A 272 18.79 -3.79 -6.78
C HIS A 272 18.79 -2.89 -8.00
N ARG A 273 18.37 -3.40 -9.16
CA ARG A 273 18.14 -2.52 -10.31
C ARG A 273 16.93 -1.63 -10.03
N ALA A 274 17.01 -0.37 -10.45
CA ALA A 274 15.95 0.62 -10.25
C ALA A 274 14.57 0.05 -10.67
N GLY A 275 13.58 0.14 -9.77
CA GLY A 275 12.21 -0.32 -10.00
C GLY A 275 11.96 -1.82 -9.78
N LEU A 276 12.99 -2.64 -9.50
CA LEU A 276 12.89 -4.09 -9.29
C LEU A 276 13.35 -4.52 -7.89
N SER A 277 13.06 -3.71 -6.87
CA SER A 277 13.32 -4.10 -5.47
C SER A 277 12.45 -5.31 -5.09
N PRO A 278 13.02 -6.38 -4.48
CA PRO A 278 12.23 -7.49 -3.95
C PRO A 278 11.34 -7.05 -2.79
N ALA A 279 11.70 -5.96 -2.11
CA ALA A 279 10.88 -5.34 -1.07
C ALA A 279 9.68 -4.55 -1.61
N GLN A 280 9.50 -4.46 -2.94
CA GLN A 280 8.38 -3.74 -3.54
C GLN A 280 7.65 -4.64 -4.58
N PRO A 281 7.04 -5.76 -4.13
CA PRO A 281 6.33 -6.69 -5.02
C PRO A 281 5.02 -6.08 -5.56
N THR A 282 4.31 -5.31 -4.74
CA THR A 282 3.04 -4.66 -5.10
C THR A 282 3.21 -3.48 -6.06
N LYS A 283 4.44 -2.93 -6.19
CA LYS A 283 4.74 -1.68 -6.92
C LYS A 283 3.91 -0.48 -6.48
N VAL A 284 3.24 -0.61 -5.34
CA VAL A 284 2.53 0.48 -4.68
C VAL A 284 3.57 1.43 -4.11
N GLU A 285 3.32 2.72 -4.25
CA GLU A 285 4.08 3.75 -3.57
C GLU A 285 3.17 4.91 -3.18
N VAL A 286 3.25 5.30 -1.91
CA VAL A 286 2.47 6.37 -1.29
C VAL A 286 3.40 7.32 -0.55
N GLY A 287 3.08 8.61 -0.53
CA GLY A 287 3.78 9.59 0.32
C GLY A 287 5.25 9.90 -0.02
N ARG A 288 5.81 9.36 -1.12
CA ARG A 288 7.27 9.29 -1.43
C ARG A 288 7.98 8.19 -0.63
N ALA A 289 7.54 6.96 -0.83
CA ALA A 289 8.06 5.75 -0.17
C ALA A 289 7.68 5.59 1.32
N ASP A 290 6.60 6.23 1.75
CA ASP A 290 6.00 6.05 3.07
C ASP A 290 4.94 4.93 3.05
N ASN A 291 4.12 4.85 4.10
CA ASN A 291 3.04 3.91 4.25
C ASN A 291 1.70 4.64 4.42
N MET A 292 0.63 4.08 3.87
CA MET A 292 -0.73 4.56 4.09
C MET A 292 -1.41 3.65 5.09
N GLN A 293 -1.77 4.17 6.26
CA GLN A 293 -2.46 3.42 7.29
C GLN A 293 -3.95 3.75 7.27
N LEU A 294 -4.78 2.71 7.22
CA LEU A 294 -6.23 2.82 7.35
C LEU A 294 -6.64 2.46 8.77
N TYR A 295 -7.51 3.27 9.34
CA TYR A 295 -8.06 3.14 10.69
C TYR A 295 -9.57 3.02 10.63
N VAL A 296 -10.14 2.14 11.44
CA VAL A 296 -11.59 1.94 11.53
C VAL A 296 -12.12 2.15 12.94
N CYS A 297 -13.40 2.51 13.04
CA CYS A 297 -14.06 2.63 14.32
C CYS A 297 -14.33 1.22 14.90
N PRO A 298 -13.89 0.92 16.13
CA PRO A 298 -14.19 -0.37 16.76
C PRO A 298 -15.65 -0.49 17.22
N ALA A 299 -16.38 0.63 17.32
CA ALA A 299 -17.75 0.65 17.84
C ALA A 299 -18.82 0.37 16.78
N SER A 300 -18.59 0.77 15.52
CA SER A 300 -19.51 0.55 14.42
C SER A 300 -18.75 0.53 13.09
N PRO A 301 -18.99 -0.47 12.23
CA PRO A 301 -18.40 -0.54 10.89
C PRO A 301 -19.03 0.43 9.89
N GLU A 302 -20.21 0.98 10.19
CA GLU A 302 -20.88 2.00 9.38
C GLU A 302 -20.24 3.38 9.57
N HIS A 303 -19.44 3.57 10.63
CA HIS A 303 -18.69 4.79 10.82
C HIS A 303 -17.55 4.90 9.79
N PRO A 304 -17.25 6.11 9.31
CA PRO A 304 -16.22 6.31 8.31
C PRO A 304 -14.85 5.85 8.83
N HIS A 305 -14.08 5.20 7.96
CA HIS A 305 -12.66 4.99 8.20
C HIS A 305 -11.92 6.32 8.07
N THR A 306 -10.70 6.35 8.61
CA THR A 306 -9.78 7.47 8.42
C THR A 306 -8.42 6.91 8.07
N ASP A 307 -7.51 7.77 7.62
CA ASP A 307 -6.20 7.34 7.19
C ASP A 307 -5.10 8.35 7.52
N LEU A 308 -3.86 7.86 7.48
CA LEU A 308 -2.66 8.61 7.82
C LEU A 308 -1.47 8.08 7.00
N ILE A 309 -0.70 8.99 6.40
CA ILE A 309 0.59 8.65 5.80
C ILE A 309 1.67 8.68 6.89
N GLN A 310 2.49 7.62 6.97
CA GLN A 310 3.56 7.44 7.95
C GLN A 310 4.84 6.84 7.39
#